data_AF-A0AAW4BN89-F1
#
_entry.id   AF-A0AAW4BN89-F1
#
_cell.length_a   1.000
_cell.length_b   1.000
_cell.length_c   1.000
_cell.angle_alpha   90.00
_cell.angle_beta   90.00
_cell.angle_gamma   90.00
#
_symmetry.space_group_name_H-M   'P 1'
#
loop_
_entity.id
_entity.type
_entity.pdbx_description
1 polymer ?
#
loop_
_entity_poly.entity_id
_entity_poly.type
_entity_poly.pdbx_seq_one_letter_code
_entity_poly.pdbx_strand_id
1 'polypeptide(L)'
;MKSTDYEFNWFIEKNGSGWDMWRELAATWLHQKKYGIDHKKNALDRFLDDYLVPRFIVDPVEFFEMGSQDYDQFLSQFDLSEGYRIRQNNEVCSFIDWVITTYYSQPDDEGELVAMFRNPFQKGSNPIKNRETVYNALP
;
A
#
# COMPACT_ATOMS: atom_id res chain seq x y z
N MET A 1 7.39 16.68 13.26
CA MET A 1 7.61 17.01 11.83
C MET A 1 7.39 15.72 11.04
N LYS A 2 6.24 15.56 10.37
CA LYS A 2 5.83 14.26 9.78
C LYS A 2 6.81 13.73 8.71
N SER A 3 7.55 14.61 8.04
CA SER A 3 8.42 14.29 6.90
C SER A 3 9.63 13.40 7.25
N THR A 4 10.08 13.38 8.50
CA THR A 4 11.26 12.60 8.96
C THR A 4 10.88 11.43 9.88
N ASP A 5 9.59 11.25 10.14
CA ASP A 5 9.11 10.23 11.07
C ASP A 5 8.80 8.93 10.31
N TYR A 6 9.83 8.09 10.16
CA TYR A 6 9.75 6.80 9.47
C TYR A 6 9.04 5.71 10.30
N GLU A 7 8.86 5.98 11.59
CA GLU A 7 8.15 5.13 12.55
C GLU A 7 6.64 5.40 12.58
N PHE A 8 6.17 6.44 11.87
CA PHE A 8 4.78 6.89 11.86
C PHE A 8 4.19 7.16 13.26
N ASN A 9 5.02 7.54 14.24
CA ASN A 9 4.58 7.96 15.58
C ASN A 9 3.55 9.09 15.53
N TRP A 10 3.67 10.00 14.57
CA TRP A 10 2.70 11.08 14.39
C TRP A 10 1.26 10.56 14.21
N PHE A 11 1.10 9.33 13.70
CA PHE A 11 -0.20 8.74 13.40
C PHE A 11 -0.95 8.36 14.68
N ILE A 12 -0.28 7.72 15.62
CA ILE A 12 -0.85 7.37 16.93
C ILE A 12 -0.95 8.57 17.87
N GLU A 13 -0.03 9.53 17.79
CA GLU A 13 -0.11 10.79 18.53
C GLU A 13 -1.36 11.60 18.14
N LYS A 14 -1.72 11.56 16.84
CA LYS A 14 -2.88 12.27 16.30
C LYS A 14 -4.20 11.52 16.52
N ASN A 15 -4.23 10.21 16.26
CA ASN A 15 -5.48 9.45 16.14
C ASN A 15 -5.73 8.48 17.32
N GLY A 16 -4.76 8.32 18.23
CA GLY A 16 -4.83 7.46 19.41
C GLY A 16 -4.16 6.10 19.24
N SER A 17 -3.91 5.42 20.36
CA SER A 17 -3.19 4.13 20.42
C SER A 17 -3.94 2.95 19.79
N GLY A 18 -5.23 3.09 19.47
CA GLY A 18 -5.96 2.05 18.72
C GLY A 18 -5.41 1.79 17.32
N TRP A 19 -4.61 2.73 16.78
CA TRP A 19 -3.99 2.66 15.46
C TRP A 19 -2.60 2.01 15.45
N ASP A 20 -2.15 1.50 16.60
CA ASP A 20 -0.78 1.05 16.79
C ASP A 20 -0.40 -0.10 15.85
N MET A 21 -1.32 -1.04 15.60
CA MET A 21 -1.07 -2.15 14.67
C MET A 21 -0.76 -1.67 13.25
N TRP A 22 -1.54 -0.73 12.72
CA TRP A 22 -1.28 -0.15 11.39
C TRP A 22 0.03 0.63 11.35
N ARG A 23 0.37 1.37 12.41
CA ARG A 23 1.66 2.04 12.56
C ARG A 23 2.80 1.03 12.50
N GLU A 24 2.76 -0.04 13.31
CA GLU A 24 3.83 -1.05 13.37
C GLU A 24 4.05 -1.72 12.02
N LEU A 25 2.97 -2.11 11.35
CA LEU A 25 3.03 -2.71 10.02
C LEU A 25 3.69 -1.75 9.03
N ALA A 26 3.26 -0.48 9.00
CA ALA A 26 3.78 0.54 8.10
C ALA A 26 5.28 0.80 8.35
N ALA A 27 5.69 1.01 9.60
CA ALA A 27 7.07 1.24 10.01
C ALA A 27 7.96 0.03 9.65
N THR A 28 7.51 -1.18 10.01
CA THR A 28 8.23 -2.43 9.75
C THR A 28 8.44 -2.65 8.25
N TRP A 29 7.42 -2.43 7.44
CA TRP A 29 7.54 -2.58 5.99
C TRP A 29 8.49 -1.54 5.39
N LEU A 30 8.41 -0.29 5.85
CA LEU A 30 9.24 0.80 5.34
C LEU A 30 10.72 0.58 5.66
N HIS A 31 11.04 0.09 6.86
CA HIS A 31 12.40 -0.25 7.28
C HIS A 31 13.06 -1.36 6.46
N GLN A 32 12.28 -2.24 5.84
CA GLN A 32 12.81 -3.27 4.93
C GLN A 32 13.22 -2.70 3.56
N LYS A 33 12.85 -1.46 3.24
CA LYS A 33 13.08 -0.87 1.91
C LYS A 33 14.42 -0.16 1.85
N LYS A 34 15.21 -0.49 0.83
CA LYS A 34 16.51 0.14 0.56
C LYS A 34 16.42 1.40 -0.31
N TYR A 35 15.35 1.52 -1.11
CA TYR A 35 15.20 2.58 -2.10
C TYR A 35 13.77 3.10 -2.15
N GLY A 36 13.65 4.36 -2.54
CA GLY A 36 12.37 5.03 -2.73
C GLY A 36 11.51 5.11 -1.47
N ILE A 37 12.18 5.25 -0.32
CA ILE A 37 11.57 5.32 1.02
C ILE A 37 10.59 6.49 1.08
N ASP A 38 10.98 7.66 0.58
CA ASP A 38 10.16 8.88 0.63
C ASP A 38 8.78 8.69 -0.04
N HIS A 39 8.77 8.16 -1.27
CA HIS A 39 7.51 7.97 -2.01
C HIS A 39 6.63 6.88 -1.41
N LYS A 40 7.24 5.84 -0.82
CA LYS A 40 6.53 4.79 -0.07
C LYS A 40 5.92 5.34 1.19
N LYS A 41 6.70 6.11 1.96
CA LYS A 41 6.22 6.80 3.15
C LYS A 41 5.05 7.72 2.81
N ASN A 42 5.15 8.53 1.75
CA ASN A 42 4.05 9.41 1.33
C ASN A 42 2.78 8.61 0.94
N ALA A 43 2.94 7.46 0.29
CA ALA A 43 1.80 6.57 -0.03
C ALA A 43 1.15 6.00 1.24
N LEU A 44 1.96 5.61 2.22
CA LEU A 44 1.48 5.12 3.52
C LEU A 44 0.85 6.22 4.36
N ASP A 45 1.43 7.42 4.42
CA ASP A 45 0.85 8.56 5.14
C ASP A 45 -0.60 8.82 4.67
N ARG A 46 -0.82 8.81 3.35
CA ARG A 46 -2.15 8.99 2.76
C ARG A 46 -3.08 7.82 3.04
N PHE A 47 -2.59 6.59 2.91
CA PHE A 47 -3.40 5.42 3.24
C PHE A 47 -3.85 5.42 4.70
N LEU A 48 -2.94 5.71 5.63
CA LEU A 48 -3.22 5.76 7.05
C LEU A 48 -4.20 6.90 7.41
N ASP A 49 -3.89 8.14 7.04
CA ASP A 49 -4.64 9.32 7.52
C ASP A 49 -5.87 9.65 6.69
N ASP A 50 -5.78 9.52 5.36
CA ASP A 50 -6.86 9.94 4.46
C ASP A 50 -7.79 8.77 4.09
N TYR A 51 -7.32 7.52 4.17
CA TYR A 51 -8.13 6.36 3.79
C TYR A 51 -8.70 5.60 4.99
N LEU A 52 -7.85 5.16 5.93
CA LEU A 52 -8.30 4.34 7.06
C LEU A 52 -9.03 5.14 8.12
N VAL A 53 -8.47 6.27 8.57
CA VAL A 53 -9.04 7.07 9.68
C VAL A 53 -10.48 7.51 9.44
N PRO A 54 -10.85 8.10 8.28
CA PRO A 54 -12.24 8.52 8.04
C PRO A 54 -13.23 7.36 7.96
N ARG A 55 -12.74 6.14 7.72
CA ARG A 55 -13.54 4.91 7.63
C ARG A 55 -13.51 4.09 8.93
N PHE A 56 -12.76 4.53 9.93
CA PHE A 56 -12.58 3.87 11.23
C PHE A 56 -12.13 2.40 11.11
N ILE A 57 -11.24 2.12 10.16
CA ILE A 57 -10.74 0.76 9.91
C ILE A 57 -9.45 0.52 10.72
N VAL A 58 -9.62 0.23 12.00
CA VAL A 58 -8.50 0.07 12.95
C VAL A 58 -7.84 -1.30 12.88
N ASP A 59 -8.61 -2.34 12.51
CA ASP A 59 -8.13 -3.71 12.42
C ASP A 59 -7.84 -4.12 10.95
N PRO A 60 -6.68 -4.72 10.66
CA PRO A 60 -6.35 -5.18 9.31
C PRO A 60 -7.24 -6.31 8.78
N VAL A 61 -7.76 -7.18 9.65
CA VAL A 61 -8.68 -8.26 9.21
C VAL A 61 -9.99 -7.64 8.75
N GLU A 62 -10.55 -6.69 9.50
CA GLU A 62 -11.73 -5.92 9.08
C GLU A 62 -11.51 -5.30 7.69
N PHE A 63 -10.33 -4.73 7.44
CA PHE A 63 -9.96 -4.18 6.13
C PHE A 63 -9.98 -5.24 5.02
N PHE A 64 -9.41 -6.42 5.26
CA PHE A 64 -9.35 -7.49 4.25
C PHE A 64 -10.73 -8.08 3.94
N GLU A 65 -11.61 -8.18 4.94
CA GLU A 65 -12.97 -8.70 4.80
C GLU A 65 -13.89 -7.77 3.99
N MET A 66 -13.53 -6.50 3.79
CA MET A 66 -14.26 -5.58 2.91
C MET A 66 -14.25 -6.00 1.43
N GLY A 67 -13.41 -6.96 1.05
CA GLY A 67 -13.29 -7.43 -0.32
C GLY A 67 -12.72 -6.37 -1.27
N SER A 68 -13.00 -6.47 -2.57
CA SER A 68 -12.41 -5.58 -3.57
C SER A 68 -12.84 -4.11 -3.38
N GLN A 69 -11.85 -3.22 -3.34
CA GLN A 69 -12.00 -1.77 -3.18
C GLN A 69 -11.26 -1.02 -4.28
N ASP A 70 -11.80 0.14 -4.68
CA ASP A 70 -11.20 0.98 -5.73
C ASP A 70 -10.37 2.12 -5.13
N TYR A 71 -9.13 1.81 -4.73
CA TYR A 71 -8.22 2.79 -4.14
C TYR A 71 -7.74 3.83 -5.15
N ASP A 72 -7.59 3.49 -6.43
CA ASP A 72 -7.23 4.47 -7.48
C ASP A 72 -8.33 5.53 -7.65
N GLN A 73 -9.60 5.12 -7.64
CA GLN A 73 -10.74 6.04 -7.66
C GLN A 73 -10.79 6.92 -6.41
N PHE A 74 -10.42 6.40 -5.23
CA PHE A 74 -10.24 7.25 -4.05
C PHE A 74 -9.11 8.27 -4.25
N LEU A 75 -7.97 7.85 -4.81
CA LEU A 75 -6.85 8.76 -5.05
C LEU A 75 -7.15 9.81 -6.12
N SER A 76 -8.14 9.60 -7.00
CA SER A 76 -8.51 10.55 -8.04
C SER A 76 -9.18 11.82 -7.51
N GLN A 77 -9.58 11.84 -6.24
CA GLN A 77 -10.12 13.05 -5.59
C GLN A 77 -9.02 14.07 -5.23
N PHE A 78 -7.75 13.67 -5.30
CA PHE A 78 -6.62 14.54 -5.05
C PHE A 78 -6.03 15.05 -6.36
N ASP A 79 -5.45 16.25 -6.33
CA ASP A 79 -4.74 16.86 -7.46
C ASP A 79 -3.38 16.18 -7.69
N LEU A 80 -3.41 14.94 -8.21
CA LEU A 80 -2.24 14.13 -8.52
C LEU A 80 -2.16 13.86 -10.02
N SER A 81 -0.95 13.89 -10.57
CA SER A 81 -0.74 13.36 -11.93
C SER A 81 -1.05 11.86 -11.97
N GLU A 82 -1.56 11.38 -13.10
CA GLU A 82 -1.95 9.97 -13.28
C GLU A 82 -0.82 8.99 -12.92
N GLY A 83 0.40 9.25 -13.40
CA GLY A 83 1.55 8.39 -13.09
C GLY A 83 1.92 8.39 -11.60
N TYR A 84 1.76 9.52 -10.90
CA TYR A 84 1.99 9.58 -9.46
C TYR A 84 0.87 8.87 -8.69
N ARG A 85 -0.38 9.02 -9.12
CA ARG A 85 -1.55 8.32 -8.55
C ARG A 85 -1.41 6.80 -8.64
N ILE A 86 -1.08 6.28 -9.82
CA ILE A 86 -0.84 4.85 -10.05
C ILE A 86 0.31 4.35 -9.19
N ARG A 87 1.39 5.13 -9.08
CA ARG A 87 2.53 4.80 -8.21
C ARG A 87 2.11 4.70 -6.75
N GLN A 88 1.36 5.67 -6.24
CA GLN A 88 0.84 5.67 -4.87
C GLN A 88 -0.03 4.44 -4.62
N ASN A 89 -0.98 4.15 -5.52
CA ASN A 89 -1.82 2.95 -5.47
C ASN A 89 -0.97 1.67 -5.39
N ASN A 90 0.04 1.54 -6.26
CA ASN A 90 0.86 0.34 -6.34
C ASN A 90 1.77 0.14 -5.11
N GLU A 91 2.25 1.22 -4.50
CA GLU A 91 3.02 1.13 -3.24
C GLU A 91 2.13 0.66 -2.09
N VAL A 92 0.89 1.17 -1.98
CA VAL A 92 -0.08 0.68 -0.98
C VAL A 92 -0.48 -0.77 -1.26
N CYS A 93 -0.75 -1.14 -2.51
CA CYS A 93 -1.00 -2.53 -2.88
C CYS A 93 0.16 -3.44 -2.44
N SER A 94 1.41 -3.02 -2.65
CA SER A 94 2.59 -3.81 -2.28
C SER A 94 2.82 -3.87 -0.76
N PHE A 95 2.38 -2.85 -0.02
CA PHE A 95 2.35 -2.89 1.43
C PHE A 95 1.33 -3.92 1.92
N ILE A 96 0.08 -3.86 1.45
CA ILE A 96 -0.98 -4.79 1.85
C ILE A 96 -0.66 -6.24 1.49
N ASP A 97 -0.11 -6.47 0.29
CA ASP A 97 0.37 -7.78 -0.13
C ASP A 97 1.42 -8.35 0.84
N TRP A 98 2.36 -7.50 1.27
CA TRP A 98 3.34 -7.89 2.28
C TRP A 98 2.71 -8.19 3.64
N VAL A 99 1.72 -7.40 4.09
CA VAL A 99 1.03 -7.66 5.37
C VAL A 99 0.35 -9.03 5.31
N ILE A 100 -0.42 -9.30 4.26
CA ILE A 100 -1.14 -10.56 4.08
C ILE A 100 -0.16 -11.73 4.03
N THR A 101 0.86 -11.65 3.17
CA THR A 101 1.81 -12.75 2.99
C THR A 101 2.63 -13.04 4.25
N THR A 102 2.99 -12.00 5.02
CA THR A 102 3.84 -12.15 6.21
C THR A 102 3.08 -12.59 7.45
N TYR A 103 1.87 -12.08 7.68
CA TYR A 103 1.13 -12.27 8.94
C TYR A 103 -0.18 -13.03 8.80
N TYR A 104 -0.71 -13.17 7.58
CA TYR A 104 -2.01 -13.78 7.32
C TYR A 104 -1.91 -14.85 6.22
N SER A 105 -0.86 -15.66 6.29
CA SER A 105 -0.71 -16.89 5.50
C SER A 105 -0.71 -18.10 6.42
N GLN A 106 -1.25 -19.22 5.94
CA GLN A 106 -1.26 -20.49 6.66
C GLN A 106 -0.80 -21.62 5.75
N PRO A 107 -0.20 -22.70 6.28
CA PRO A 107 0.15 -23.85 5.48
C PRO A 107 -1.11 -24.51 4.92
N ASP A 108 -1.08 -24.89 3.64
CA ASP A 108 -2.07 -25.75 3.03
C ASP A 108 -1.82 -27.24 3.35
N ASP A 109 -2.60 -28.14 2.73
CA ASP A 109 -2.46 -29.60 2.90
C ASP A 109 -1.07 -30.14 2.46
N GLU A 110 -0.31 -29.38 1.68
CA GLU A 110 1.05 -29.71 1.24
C GLU A 110 2.13 -29.05 2.11
N GLY A 111 1.73 -28.20 3.07
CA GLY A 111 2.61 -27.46 3.97
C GLY A 111 3.11 -26.13 3.39
N GLU A 112 2.64 -25.73 2.21
CA GLU A 112 3.03 -24.48 1.56
C GLU A 112 2.21 -23.32 2.13
N LEU A 113 2.85 -22.18 2.41
CA LEU A 113 2.14 -21.02 2.96
C LEU A 113 1.25 -20.36 1.90
N VAL A 114 -0.06 -20.38 2.13
CA VAL A 114 -1.08 -19.76 1.29
C VAL A 114 -1.72 -18.59 2.02
N ALA A 115 -1.85 -17.46 1.33
CA ALA A 115 -2.50 -16.25 1.83
C ALA A 115 -3.97 -16.52 2.17
N MET A 116 -4.39 -16.18 3.39
CA MET A 116 -5.76 -16.35 3.87
C MET A 116 -6.71 -15.30 3.29
N PHE A 117 -6.19 -14.14 2.92
CA PHE A 117 -6.95 -13.02 2.39
C PHE A 117 -6.46 -12.62 1.01
N ARG A 118 -7.35 -12.02 0.22
CA ARG A 118 -6.98 -11.34 -1.02
C ARG A 118 -6.75 -9.87 -0.73
N ASN A 119 -5.77 -9.27 -1.41
CA ASN A 119 -5.57 -7.84 -1.35
C ASN A 119 -6.84 -7.11 -1.85
N PRO A 120 -7.46 -6.24 -1.03
CA PRO A 120 -8.63 -5.45 -1.43
C PRO A 120 -8.36 -4.57 -2.65
N PHE A 121 -7.11 -4.15 -2.85
CA PHE A 121 -6.73 -3.22 -3.91
C PHE A 121 -6.14 -3.94 -5.12
N GLN A 122 -6.29 -3.31 -6.28
CA GLN A 122 -5.73 -3.79 -7.54
C GLN A 122 -4.61 -2.86 -8.01
N LYS A 123 -3.48 -3.45 -8.41
CA LYS A 123 -2.35 -2.68 -8.96
C LYS A 123 -2.76 -2.06 -10.29
N GLY A 124 -2.52 -0.76 -10.42
CA GLY A 124 -2.68 -0.03 -11.68
C GLY A 124 -1.52 -0.33 -12.64
N SER A 125 -1.82 -0.35 -13.95
CA SER A 125 -0.78 -0.42 -14.97
C SER A 125 -0.24 0.98 -15.24
N ASN A 126 1.04 1.20 -14.95
CA ASN A 126 1.68 2.48 -15.29
C ASN A 126 1.72 2.66 -16.82
N PRO A 127 1.26 3.78 -17.38
CA PRO A 127 1.26 4.02 -18.82
C PRO A 127 2.67 4.11 -19.43
N ILE A 128 3.72 4.27 -18.61
CA ILE A 128 5.13 4.30 -19.03
C ILE A 128 5.69 2.87 -19.24
N LYS A 129 4.85 1.88 -19.56
CA LYS A 129 5.34 0.62 -20.12
C LYS A 129 5.95 0.95 -21.48
N ASN A 130 7.28 1.00 -21.52
CA ASN A 130 8.18 0.92 -22.67
C ASN A 130 7.51 1.20 -24.02
N ARG A 131 7.74 2.39 -24.59
CA ARG A 131 7.85 2.49 -26.04
C ARG A 131 9.02 1.60 -26.43
N GLU A 132 8.75 0.31 -26.66
CA GLU A 132 9.61 -0.55 -27.44
C GLU A 132 9.72 0.13 -28.81
N THR A 133 10.81 0.86 -29.01
CA THR A 133 11.14 1.42 -30.32
C THR A 133 11.41 0.23 -31.22
N VAL A 134 10.38 -0.26 -31.91
CA VAL A 134 10.54 -1.22 -33.00
C VAL A 134 11.36 -0.49 -34.06
N TYR A 135 12.67 -0.69 -34.04
CA TYR A 135 13.54 -0.37 -35.17
C TYR A 135 13.14 -1.30 -36.31
N ASN A 136 12.12 -0.90 -37.06
CA ASN A 136 11.80 -1.51 -38.33
C ASN A 136 12.77 -0.94 -39.36
N ALA A 137 13.98 -1.49 -39.42
CA ALA A 137 14.83 -1.33 -40.59
C ALA A 137 14.47 -2.45 -41.57
N LEU A 138 13.68 -2.11 -42.59
CA LEU A 138 13.51 -2.86 -43.83
C LEU A 138 13.61 -1.88 -45.00
N PRO A 139 13.96 -2.32 -46.22
CA PRO A 139 14.42 -3.64 -46.66
C PRO A 139 15.92 -3.73 -46.94
#